data_AF-A0A259GRD2-F1
#
_entry.id   AF-A0A259GRD2-F1
#
_cell.length_a   1.000
_cell.length_b   1.000
_cell.length_c   1.000
_cell.angle_alpha   90.00
_cell.angle_beta   90.00
_cell.angle_gamma   90.00
#
_symmetry.space_group_name_H-M   'P 1'
#
loop_
_entity.id
_entity.type
_entity.pdbx_description
1 polymer ?
#
loop_
_entity_poly.entity_id
_entity_poly.type
_entity_poly.pdbx_seq_one_letter_code
_entity_poly.pdbx_strand_id
1 'polypeptide(L)'
;PASGAARRKQLEALKTQTVTLVFYEAPHRILECVADLTQVLGAERRITFAREVTKTFETFYTCPLAEAEAWLKADTNQQRGEFVLLVEAPALKVADAIPEDAVRTLKLLLADLPLKQAVKLATDITQLKKNDLYEFALQLKDESKHDE
;
A
#
# COMPACT_ATOMS: atom_id res chain seq x y z
N PRO A 1 12.60 0.79 16.94
CA PRO A 1 13.90 0.20 17.35
C PRO A 1 15.02 1.25 17.29
N ALA A 2 15.98 1.22 18.23
CA ALA A 2 17.08 2.20 18.25
C ALA A 2 18.07 1.99 17.09
N SER A 3 18.37 0.74 16.73
CA SER A 3 19.20 0.44 15.55
C SER A 3 18.43 0.61 14.25
N GLY A 4 19.01 1.33 13.28
CA GLY A 4 18.43 1.52 11.94
C GLY A 4 18.20 0.20 11.20
N ALA A 5 19.12 -0.77 11.31
CA ALA A 5 18.93 -2.09 10.68
C ALA A 5 17.72 -2.85 11.27
N ALA A 6 17.57 -2.81 12.59
CA ALA A 6 16.42 -3.43 13.27
C ALA A 6 15.11 -2.68 12.95
N ARG A 7 15.16 -1.35 12.81
CA ARG A 7 14.03 -0.51 12.42
C ARG A 7 13.57 -0.86 11.00
N ARG A 8 14.47 -0.88 10.01
CA ARG A 8 14.14 -1.27 8.62
C ARG A 8 13.55 -2.67 8.55
N LYS A 9 14.10 -3.65 9.28
CA LYS A 9 13.53 -5.02 9.34
C LYS A 9 12.07 -5.04 9.82
N GLN A 10 11.74 -4.24 10.84
CA GLN A 10 10.35 -4.12 11.31
C GLN A 10 9.47 -3.42 10.27
N LEU A 11 9.98 -2.37 9.62
CA LEU A 11 9.25 -1.65 8.57
C LEU A 11 8.92 -2.54 7.37
N GLU A 12 9.84 -3.44 6.96
CA GLU A 12 9.59 -4.38 5.86
C GLU A 12 8.38 -5.29 6.15
N ALA A 13 8.24 -5.75 7.40
CA ALA A 13 7.10 -6.56 7.81
C ALA A 13 5.76 -5.77 7.82
N LEU A 14 5.84 -4.43 7.93
CA LEU A 14 4.68 -3.54 7.95
C LEU A 14 4.31 -2.99 6.56
N LYS A 15 5.19 -3.15 5.56
CA LYS A 15 5.08 -2.52 4.24
C LYS A 15 3.74 -2.80 3.54
N THR A 16 3.21 -4.00 3.70
CA THR A 16 1.99 -4.49 3.05
C THR A 16 0.71 -4.34 3.88
N GLN A 17 0.81 -3.83 5.11
CA GLN A 17 -0.35 -3.66 5.99
C GLN A 17 -1.31 -2.63 5.40
N THR A 18 -2.56 -3.00 5.18
CA THR A 18 -3.59 -2.18 4.52
C THR A 18 -4.28 -1.17 5.45
N VAL A 19 -3.65 -0.89 6.59
CA VAL A 19 -4.11 0.08 7.58
C VAL A 19 -3.08 1.20 7.72
N THR A 20 -3.52 2.36 8.19
CA THR A 20 -2.61 3.43 8.58
C THR A 20 -1.70 2.95 9.71
N LEU A 21 -0.40 3.13 9.53
CA LEU A 21 0.60 2.83 10.53
C LEU A 21 0.81 4.04 11.42
N VAL A 22 0.87 3.83 12.74
CA VAL A 22 1.11 4.90 13.71
C VAL A 22 2.39 4.61 14.48
N PHE A 23 3.31 5.58 14.52
CA PHE A 23 4.58 5.49 15.22
C PHE A 23 4.77 6.66 16.17
N TYR A 24 5.36 6.40 17.34
CA TYR A 24 5.92 7.45 18.18
C TYR A 24 7.41 7.60 17.87
N GLU A 25 7.86 8.85 17.74
CA GLU A 25 9.28 9.11 17.46
C GLU A 25 9.82 10.29 18.26
N ALA A 26 11.07 10.13 18.69
CA ALA A 26 11.80 11.16 19.43
C ALA A 26 12.41 12.20 18.46
N PRO A 27 12.52 13.46 18.87
CA PRO A 27 12.97 14.56 17.99
C PRO A 27 14.36 14.31 17.40
N HIS A 28 15.29 13.81 18.22
CA HIS A 28 16.67 13.52 17.79
C HIS A 28 16.79 12.36 16.79
N ARG A 29 15.70 11.63 16.54
CA ARG A 29 15.64 10.48 15.63
C ARG A 29 14.74 10.73 14.42
N ILE A 30 14.11 11.90 14.32
CA ILE A 30 13.08 12.13 13.29
C ILE A 30 13.65 12.01 11.87
N LEU A 31 14.83 12.58 11.61
CA LEU A 31 15.46 12.54 10.30
C LEU A 31 15.88 11.12 9.90
N GLU A 32 16.51 10.37 10.80
CA GLU A 32 16.90 8.97 10.51
C GLU A 32 15.68 8.05 10.34
N CYS A 33 14.59 8.34 11.06
CA CYS A 33 13.35 7.58 10.97
C CYS A 33 12.68 7.82 9.61
N VAL A 34 12.54 9.08 9.19
CA VAL A 34 11.98 9.45 7.89
C VAL A 34 12.79 8.86 6.75
N ALA A 35 14.13 8.91 6.81
CA ALA A 35 14.98 8.29 5.78
C ALA A 35 14.72 6.79 5.64
N ASP A 36 14.61 6.05 6.76
CA ASP A 36 14.30 4.63 6.74
C ASP A 36 12.87 4.33 6.28
N LEU A 37 11.89 5.16 6.66
CA LEU A 37 10.50 5.06 6.17
C LEU A 37 10.45 5.22 4.66
N THR A 38 11.11 6.25 4.11
CA THR A 38 11.19 6.52 2.67
C THR A 38 11.85 5.35 1.94
N GLN A 39 12.97 4.84 2.48
CA GLN A 39 13.70 3.72 1.87
C GLN A 39 12.86 2.43 1.81
N VAL A 40 12.12 2.11 2.88
CA VAL A 40 11.42 0.83 3.01
C VAL A 40 10.01 0.87 2.43
N LEU A 41 9.24 1.92 2.74
CA LEU A 41 7.82 2.03 2.41
C LEU A 41 7.55 2.70 1.06
N GLY A 42 8.55 3.37 0.49
CA GLY A 42 8.49 4.03 -0.80
C GLY A 42 8.25 5.54 -0.71
N ALA A 43 8.82 6.28 -1.66
CA ALA A 43 8.89 7.74 -1.63
C ALA A 43 7.52 8.44 -1.82
N GLU A 44 6.62 7.82 -2.58
CA GLU A 44 5.29 8.39 -2.87
C GLU A 44 4.32 8.26 -1.69
N ARG A 45 4.61 7.36 -0.75
CA ARG A 45 3.70 7.10 0.36
C ARG A 45 3.65 8.33 1.27
N ARG A 46 2.45 8.79 1.61
CA ARG A 46 2.23 9.97 2.44
C ARG A 46 2.45 9.69 3.92
N ILE A 47 3.00 10.69 4.60
CA ILE A 47 3.20 10.73 6.04
C ILE A 47 2.56 12.00 6.60
N THR A 48 1.90 11.87 7.75
CA THR A 48 1.47 12.99 8.58
C THR A 48 2.33 13.06 9.84
N PHE A 49 2.96 14.21 10.04
CA PHE A 49 3.62 14.59 11.28
C PHE A 49 2.61 15.27 12.18
N ALA A 50 2.30 14.67 13.33
CA ALA A 50 1.56 15.30 14.41
C ALA A 50 2.55 15.60 15.54
N ARG A 51 2.92 16.87 15.69
CA ARG A 51 3.98 17.34 16.59
C ARG A 51 3.37 18.11 17.75
N GLU A 52 3.80 17.81 18.98
CA GLU A 52 3.37 18.52 20.20
C GLU A 52 1.84 18.56 20.39
N VAL A 53 1.15 17.47 20.05
CA VAL A 53 -0.33 17.35 20.12
C VAL A 53 -0.82 17.79 21.50
N THR A 54 -1.88 18.60 21.54
CA THR A 54 -2.48 19.24 22.73
C THR A 54 -1.71 20.43 23.32
N LYS A 55 -0.50 20.76 22.83
CA LYS A 55 0.29 21.91 23.31
C LYS A 55 0.07 23.14 22.42
N THR A 56 0.44 24.32 22.92
CA THR A 56 0.24 25.62 22.24
C THR A 56 0.81 25.70 20.82
N PHE A 57 1.89 24.96 20.56
CA PHE A 57 2.59 24.96 19.27
C PHE A 57 2.42 23.63 18.53
N GLU A 58 1.26 22.99 18.66
CA GLU A 58 0.96 21.79 17.91
C GLU A 58 1.03 22.02 16.41
N THR A 59 1.44 21.01 15.66
CA THR A 59 1.57 21.10 14.20
C THR A 59 1.17 19.79 13.56
N PHE A 60 0.32 19.88 12.54
CA PHE A 60 -0.03 18.76 11.67
C PHE A 60 0.44 19.09 10.25
N TYR A 61 1.26 18.24 9.68
CA TYR A 61 1.76 18.42 8.33
C TYR A 61 1.77 17.10 7.58
N THR A 62 1.22 17.08 6.37
CA THR A 62 1.11 15.88 5.54
C THR A 62 1.79 16.10 4.19
N CYS A 63 2.73 15.23 3.84
CA CYS A 63 3.44 15.26 2.57
C CYS A 63 3.79 13.83 2.10
N PRO A 64 4.18 13.64 0.83
CA PRO A 64 4.90 12.44 0.41
C PRO A 64 6.19 12.24 1.22
N LEU A 65 6.56 10.99 1.51
CA LEU A 65 7.81 10.65 2.20
C LEU A 65 9.05 11.20 1.47
N ALA A 66 8.98 11.37 0.15
CA ALA A 66 10.00 12.02 -0.68
C ALA A 66 10.32 13.46 -0.24
N GLU A 67 9.32 14.19 0.26
CA GLU A 67 9.42 15.61 0.61
C GLU A 67 9.68 15.83 2.10
N ALA A 68 9.40 14.83 2.92
CA ALA A 68 9.42 14.91 4.38
C ALA A 68 10.77 15.36 4.96
N GLU A 69 11.87 14.83 4.45
CA GLU A 69 13.22 15.20 4.93
C GLU A 69 13.56 16.66 4.61
N ALA A 70 13.19 17.13 3.41
CA ALA A 70 13.40 18.52 3.01
C ALA A 70 12.59 19.48 3.87
N TRP A 71 11.33 19.14 4.16
CA TRP A 71 10.49 19.91 5.07
C TRP A 71 11.13 20.01 6.47
N LEU A 72 11.46 18.88 7.11
CA LEU A 72 12.08 18.86 8.44
C LEU A 72 13.38 19.68 8.51
N LYS A 73 14.16 19.72 7.44
CA LYS A 73 15.42 20.49 7.37
C LYS A 73 15.22 21.97 7.09
N ALA A 74 14.05 22.38 6.59
CA ALA A 74 13.77 23.79 6.27
C ALA A 74 13.68 24.67 7.53
N ASP A 75 13.26 24.11 8.67
CA ASP A 75 13.25 24.81 9.96
C ASP A 75 13.62 23.85 11.10
N THR A 76 14.67 24.17 11.85
CA THR A 76 15.10 23.39 13.01
C THR A 76 14.03 23.21 14.08
N ASN A 77 13.06 24.12 14.20
CA ASN A 77 11.93 23.96 15.11
C ASN A 77 11.02 22.79 14.72
N GLN A 78 10.96 22.43 13.44
CA GLN A 78 10.18 21.28 12.95
C GLN A 78 10.81 19.94 13.34
N GLN A 79 12.01 19.93 13.90
CA GLN A 79 12.68 18.74 14.43
C GLN A 79 12.56 18.64 15.97
N ARG A 80 11.87 19.59 16.61
CA ARG A 80 11.75 19.67 18.08
C ARG A 80 10.40 19.20 18.56
N GLY A 81 10.41 18.59 19.74
CA GLY A 81 9.20 18.14 20.41
C GLY A 81 8.87 16.67 20.16
N GLU A 82 7.75 16.22 20.69
CA GLU A 82 7.27 14.85 20.55
C GLU A 82 6.52 14.67 19.24
N PHE A 83 6.78 13.57 18.53
CA PHE A 83 6.13 13.26 17.26
C PHE A 83 5.24 12.01 17.37
N VAL A 84 4.07 12.12 16.77
CA VAL A 84 3.27 11.00 16.31
C VAL A 84 3.29 11.02 14.78
N LEU A 85 3.77 9.94 14.17
CA LEU A 85 3.83 9.77 12.73
C LEU A 85 2.69 8.87 12.29
N LEU A 86 1.88 9.34 11.35
CA LEU A 86 0.86 8.54 10.70
C LEU A 86 1.30 8.30 9.26
N VAL A 87 1.55 7.06 8.89
CA VAL A 87 1.96 6.68 7.55
C VAL A 87 0.80 5.98 6.88
N GLU A 88 0.42 6.45 5.70
CA GLU A 88 -0.72 5.88 4.98
C GLU A 88 -0.51 4.38 4.68
N ALA A 89 -1.62 3.66 4.54
CA ALA A 89 -1.61 2.31 3.99
C ALA A 89 -0.96 2.33 2.59
N PRO A 90 -0.36 1.24 2.10
CA PRO A 90 -0.03 1.13 0.68
C PRO A 90 -1.26 1.52 -0.13
N ALA A 91 -1.04 2.23 -1.24
CA ALA A 91 -2.04 2.27 -2.28
C ALA A 91 -2.52 0.84 -2.49
N LEU A 92 -3.82 0.60 -2.29
CA LEU A 92 -4.40 -0.67 -2.64
C LEU A 92 -4.03 -0.84 -4.10
N LYS A 93 -3.10 -1.76 -4.37
CA LYS A 93 -3.19 -2.49 -5.61
C LYS A 93 -4.58 -3.07 -5.49
N VAL A 94 -5.52 -2.44 -6.16
CA VAL A 94 -6.58 -3.17 -6.79
C VAL A 94 -5.80 -4.17 -7.65
N ALA A 95 -5.42 -5.30 -7.05
CA ALA A 95 -5.63 -6.54 -7.75
C ALA A 95 -7.08 -6.36 -8.19
N ASP A 96 -7.29 -6.24 -9.50
CA ASP A 96 -8.61 -6.25 -10.09
C ASP A 96 -9.28 -7.54 -9.58
N ALA A 97 -9.78 -7.48 -8.36
CA ALA A 97 -10.38 -8.56 -7.65
C ALA A 97 -11.68 -8.69 -8.39
N ILE A 98 -11.67 -9.61 -9.34
CA ILE A 98 -12.79 -9.83 -10.22
C ILE A 98 -13.97 -10.09 -9.29
N PRO A 99 -15.04 -9.28 -9.36
CA PRO A 99 -16.24 -9.47 -8.58
C PRO A 99 -16.67 -10.94 -8.56
N GLU A 100 -17.11 -11.44 -7.41
CA GLU A 100 -17.38 -12.87 -7.21
C GLU A 100 -18.42 -13.43 -8.20
N ASP A 101 -19.38 -12.60 -8.59
CA ASP A 101 -20.37 -12.89 -9.64
C ASP A 101 -19.72 -13.02 -11.03
N ALA A 102 -18.73 -12.18 -11.34
CA ALA A 102 -17.94 -12.29 -12.55
C ALA A 102 -17.04 -13.52 -12.56
N VAL A 103 -16.43 -13.87 -11.41
CA VAL A 103 -15.67 -15.13 -11.25
C VAL A 103 -16.57 -16.34 -11.47
N ARG A 104 -17.76 -16.36 -10.86
CA ARG A 104 -18.74 -17.44 -11.03
C ARG A 104 -19.19 -17.58 -12.48
N THR A 105 -19.51 -16.46 -13.12
CA THR A 105 -19.92 -16.43 -14.53
C THR A 105 -18.82 -16.99 -15.44
N LEU A 106 -17.57 -16.54 -15.24
CA LEU A 106 -16.43 -17.01 -16.01
C LEU A 106 -16.15 -18.50 -15.82
N LYS A 107 -16.23 -19.03 -14.59
CA LYS A 107 -16.06 -20.46 -14.30
C LYS A 107 -17.11 -21.33 -15.01
N LEU A 108 -18.38 -20.94 -14.97
CA LEU A 108 -19.45 -21.66 -15.66
C LEU A 108 -19.23 -21.67 -17.17
N LEU A 109 -18.85 -20.53 -17.76
CA LEU A 109 -18.58 -20.44 -19.19
C LEU A 109 -17.34 -21.25 -19.62
N LEU A 110 -16.29 -21.30 -18.79
CA LEU A 110 -15.09 -22.08 -19.07
C LEU A 110 -15.30 -23.59 -19.03
N ALA A 111 -16.34 -24.07 -18.35
CA ALA A 111 -16.69 -25.49 -18.32
C ALA A 111 -17.16 -25.99 -19.69
N ASP A 112 -17.87 -25.15 -20.44
CA ASP A 112 -18.52 -25.55 -21.70
C ASP A 112 -17.91 -24.90 -22.95
N LEU A 113 -17.09 -23.84 -22.79
CA LEU A 113 -16.62 -23.01 -23.92
C LEU A 113 -15.09 -22.84 -23.96
N PRO A 114 -14.50 -22.66 -25.17
CA PRO A 114 -13.12 -22.24 -25.32
C PRO A 114 -12.82 -20.91 -24.62
N LEU A 115 -11.60 -20.79 -24.06
CA LEU A 115 -11.12 -19.62 -23.29
C LEU A 115 -11.52 -18.27 -23.92
N LYS A 116 -11.25 -18.11 -25.22
CA LYS A 116 -11.52 -16.86 -25.95
C LYS A 116 -13.01 -16.50 -25.99
N GLN A 117 -13.89 -17.50 -26.09
CA GLN A 117 -15.34 -17.31 -26.10
C GLN A 117 -15.87 -17.05 -24.69
N ALA A 118 -15.41 -17.83 -23.70
CA ALA A 118 -15.78 -17.64 -22.29
C ALA A 118 -15.43 -16.23 -21.79
N VAL A 119 -14.20 -15.75 -22.06
CA VAL A 119 -13.77 -14.41 -21.67
C VAL A 119 -14.57 -13.32 -22.38
N LYS A 120 -14.88 -13.50 -23.67
CA LYS A 120 -15.71 -12.53 -24.42
C LYS A 120 -17.11 -12.42 -23.79
N LEU A 121 -17.78 -13.56 -23.57
CA LEU A 121 -19.12 -13.55 -22.98
C LEU A 121 -19.12 -13.03 -21.54
N ALA A 122 -18.11 -13.37 -20.73
CA ALA A 122 -17.96 -12.83 -19.39
C ALA A 122 -17.80 -11.30 -19.41
N THR A 123 -16.99 -10.76 -20.33
CA THR A 123 -16.84 -9.31 -20.55
C THR A 123 -18.18 -8.66 -20.90
N ASP A 124 -18.93 -9.27 -21.81
CA ASP A 124 -20.23 -8.75 -22.26
C ASP A 124 -21.28 -8.77 -21.12
N ILE A 125 -21.24 -9.78 -20.24
CA ILE A 125 -22.17 -9.92 -19.11
C ILE A 125 -21.81 -8.99 -17.95
N THR A 126 -20.53 -8.92 -17.58
CA THR A 126 -20.08 -8.25 -16.35
C THR A 126 -19.58 -6.84 -16.58
N GLN A 127 -19.38 -6.44 -17.84
CA GLN A 127 -18.85 -5.13 -18.25
C GLN A 127 -17.45 -4.83 -17.68
N LEU A 128 -16.70 -5.87 -17.27
CA LEU A 128 -15.31 -5.75 -16.81
C LEU A 128 -14.34 -5.71 -17.99
N LYS A 129 -13.10 -5.29 -17.75
CA LYS A 129 -12.10 -5.28 -18.81
C LYS A 129 -11.76 -6.70 -19.23
N LYS A 130 -11.72 -6.89 -20.54
CA LYS A 130 -11.39 -8.17 -21.17
C LYS A 130 -10.02 -8.70 -20.75
N ASN A 131 -9.02 -7.81 -20.58
CA ASN A 131 -7.66 -8.22 -20.23
C ASN A 131 -7.63 -8.83 -18.82
N ASP A 132 -8.25 -8.17 -17.85
CA ASP A 132 -8.32 -8.63 -16.46
C ASP A 132 -9.00 -10.01 -16.38
N LEU A 133 -10.13 -10.19 -17.06
CA LEU A 133 -10.83 -11.48 -17.16
C LEU A 133 -10.01 -12.56 -17.89
N TYR A 134 -9.20 -12.18 -18.88
CA TYR A 134 -8.35 -13.11 -19.63
C TYR A 134 -7.19 -13.62 -18.79
N GLU A 135 -6.48 -12.72 -18.09
CA GLU A 135 -5.38 -13.06 -17.19
C GLU A 135 -5.87 -13.97 -16.05
N PHE A 136 -7.02 -13.65 -15.46
CA PHE A 136 -7.62 -14.48 -14.43
C PHE A 136 -8.08 -15.86 -14.93
N ALA A 137 -8.62 -15.93 -16.16
CA ALA A 137 -8.99 -17.21 -16.78
C ALA A 137 -7.78 -18.12 -17.06
N LEU A 138 -6.61 -17.54 -17.35
CA LEU A 138 -5.36 -18.30 -17.49
C LEU A 138 -4.89 -18.84 -16.13
N GLN A 139 -4.93 -18.01 -15.07
CA GLN A 139 -4.58 -18.44 -13.72
C GLN A 139 -5.43 -19.64 -13.25
N LEU A 140 -6.75 -19.60 -13.46
CA LEU A 140 -7.64 -20.72 -13.14
C LEU A 140 -7.31 -22.03 -13.89
N LYS A 141 -6.83 -21.93 -15.13
CA LYS A 141 -6.41 -23.09 -15.92
C LYS A 141 -5.07 -23.67 -15.48
N ASP A 142 -4.20 -22.85 -14.92
CA ASP A 142 -2.92 -23.30 -14.39
C ASP A 142 -3.07 -23.91 -13.00
N GLU A 143 -3.98 -23.39 -12.16
CA GLU A 143 -4.33 -23.99 -10.85
C GLU A 143 -4.99 -25.37 -11.02
N SER A 144 -5.93 -25.52 -11.96
CA SER A 144 -6.58 -26.80 -12.23
C SER A 144 -5.66 -27.89 -12.79
N LYS A 145 -4.48 -27.54 -13.31
CA LYS A 145 -3.44 -28.48 -13.73
C LYS A 145 -2.47 -28.87 -12.61
N HIS A 146 -2.47 -28.16 -11.49
CA HIS A 146 -1.57 -28.41 -10.37
C HIS A 146 -2.20 -29.32 -9.30
N ASP A 147 -3.53 -29.47 -9.34
CA ASP A 147 -4.32 -30.32 -8.44
C ASP A 147 -4.66 -31.72 -9.02
N GLU A 148 -4.16 -32.05 -10.22
CA GLU A 148 -4.17 -33.41 -10.82
C GLU A 148 -2.77 -34.06 -10.75
#